data_AF-A0A521VP36-F1
#
_entry.id   AF-A0A521VP36-F1
#
_cell.length_a   1.000
_cell.length_b   1.000
_cell.length_c   1.000
_cell.angle_alpha   90.00
_cell.angle_beta   90.00
_cell.angle_gamma   90.00
#
_symmetry.space_group_name_H-M   'P 1'
#
loop_
_entity.id
_entity.type
_entity.pdbx_description
1 polymer ?
#
loop_
_entity_poly.entity_id
_entity_poly.type
_entity_poly.pdbx_seq_one_letter_code
_entity_poly.pdbx_strand_id
1 'polypeptide(L)' 'GVYAGGDIVTGAATVIEAMGAGRRAARNMKAYLGIRDADAAEAGPMIFGIDAREHNFVRVRA' A
#
# COMPACT_ATOMS: atom_id res chain seq x y z
N GLY A 1 10.04 5.79 8.05
CA GLY A 1 10.09 5.10 9.36
C GLY A 1 10.33 3.61 9.17
N VAL A 2 10.88 2.93 10.17
CA VAL A 2 11.01 1.46 10.17
C VAL A 2 9.71 0.88 10.76
N TYR A 3 9.11 -0.09 10.08
CA TYR A 3 7.86 -0.73 10.50
C TYR A 3 8.03 -2.25 10.48
N ALA A 4 7.57 -2.92 11.53
CA ALA A 4 7.56 -4.38 11.63
C ALA A 4 6.14 -4.86 11.99
N GLY A 5 5.79 -6.09 11.58
CA GLY A 5 4.52 -6.75 11.91
C GLY A 5 4.65 -8.27 11.84
N GLY A 6 3.67 -9.00 12.36
CA GLY A 6 3.72 -10.46 12.44
C GLY A 6 4.39 -10.98 13.73
N ASP A 7 4.74 -12.26 13.74
CA ASP A 7 5.30 -12.98 14.90
C ASP A 7 6.52 -12.29 15.52
N ILE A 8 7.31 -11.59 14.69
CA ILE A 8 8.50 -10.85 15.13
C ILE A 8 8.17 -9.67 16.06
N VAL A 9 6.92 -9.22 16.08
CA VAL A 9 6.45 -8.10 16.92
C VAL A 9 5.47 -8.57 18.00
N THR A 10 4.79 -9.70 17.79
CA THR A 10 3.78 -10.23 18.72
C THR A 10 4.30 -11.38 19.60
N GLY A 11 5.43 -12.01 19.29
CA GLY A 11 6.00 -13.12 20.07
C GLY A 11 5.22 -14.43 19.90
N ALA A 12 5.03 -15.21 20.99
CA ALA A 12 4.25 -16.46 21.01
C ALA A 12 2.73 -16.26 20.84
N ALA A 13 2.31 -15.05 20.52
CA ALA A 13 0.95 -14.69 20.17
C ALA A 13 0.47 -15.52 18.97
N THR A 14 -0.81 -15.87 18.99
CA THR A 14 -1.40 -16.71 17.95
C THR A 14 -1.30 -16.05 16.56
N VAL A 15 -1.35 -16.84 15.49
CA VAL A 15 -1.26 -16.35 14.10
C VAL A 15 -2.25 -15.23 13.81
N ILE A 16 -3.42 -15.21 14.47
CA ILE A 16 -4.44 -14.17 14.32
C ILE A 16 -3.94 -12.80 14.81
N GLU A 17 -3.19 -12.78 15.91
CA GLU A 17 -2.63 -11.55 16.50
C GLU A 17 -1.48 -11.02 15.64
N ALA A 18 -0.63 -11.92 15.12
CA ALA A 18 0.42 -11.59 14.18
C ALA A 18 -0.13 -10.98 12.88
N MET A 19 -1.21 -11.57 12.32
CA MET A 19 -1.92 -10.99 11.18
C MET A 19 -2.52 -9.62 11.52
N GLY A 20 -3.05 -9.45 12.74
CA GLY A 20 -3.55 -8.16 13.24
C GLY A 20 -2.47 -7.09 13.31
N ALA A 21 -1.29 -7.42 13.81
CA ALA A 21 -0.13 -6.54 13.84
C ALA A 21 0.36 -6.19 12.43
N GLY A 22 0.40 -7.16 11.52
CA GLY A 22 0.72 -6.94 10.10
C GLY A 22 -0.21 -5.93 9.42
N ARG A 23 -1.54 -6.04 9.64
CA ARG A 23 -2.51 -5.08 9.10
C ARG A 23 -2.33 -3.66 9.65
N ARG A 24 -1.93 -3.51 10.92
CA ARG A 24 -1.63 -2.19 11.51
C ARG A 24 -0.35 -1.60 10.90
N ALA A 25 0.70 -2.41 10.74
CA ALA A 25 1.94 -1.97 10.10
C ALA A 25 1.70 -1.49 8.66
N ALA A 26 0.94 -2.25 7.86
CA ALA A 26 0.61 -1.89 6.48
C ALA A 26 -0.15 -0.55 6.38
N ARG A 27 -1.13 -0.31 7.28
CA ARG A 27 -1.86 0.97 7.33
C ARG A 27 -0.95 2.15 7.67
N ASN A 28 -0.01 1.96 8.59
CA ASN A 28 0.95 3.01 8.95
C ASN A 28 1.95 3.28 7.82
N MET A 29 2.41 2.25 7.11
CA MET A 29 3.24 2.42 5.92
C MET A 29 2.50 3.20 4.83
N LYS A 30 1.24 2.86 4.59
CA LYS A 30 0.38 3.55 3.62
C LYS A 30 0.21 5.03 3.98
N ALA A 31 -0.07 5.33 5.25
CA ALA A 31 -0.20 6.70 5.75
C ALA A 31 1.12 7.48 5.64
N TYR A 32 2.24 6.85 5.98
CA TYR A 32 3.57 7.46 5.90
C TYR A 32 3.97 7.78 4.44
N LEU A 33 3.63 6.89 3.51
CA LEU A 33 3.93 7.07 2.08
C LEU A 33 2.90 7.96 1.36
N GLY A 34 1.80 8.34 2.03
CA GLY A 34 0.73 9.12 1.41
C GLY A 34 0.05 8.41 0.23
N ILE A 35 0.08 7.06 0.21
CA ILE A 35 -0.52 6.28 -0.88
C ILE A 35 -2.03 6.48 -0.82
N ARG A 36 -2.57 7.06 -1.89
CA ARG A 36 -4.01 7.27 -2.04
C ARG A 36 -4.74 5.92 -2.03
N ASP A 37 -5.92 5.92 -1.42
CA ASP A 37 -6.85 4.81 -1.54
C ASP A 37 -7.25 4.66 -3.00
N ALA A 38 -6.95 3.51 -3.60
CA ALA A 38 -7.39 3.17 -4.97
C ALA A 38 -8.92 3.25 -5.08
N ASP A 39 -9.62 2.95 -4.00
CA ASP A 39 -11.08 2.96 -3.92
C ASP A 39 -11.66 4.38 -3.74
N ALA A 40 -10.83 5.39 -3.43
CA ALA A 40 -11.24 6.77 -3.20
C ALA A 40 -10.96 7.70 -4.39
N ALA A 41 -10.26 7.22 -5.42
CA ALA A 41 -10.15 7.94 -6.68
C ALA A 41 -11.42 7.67 -7.49
N GLU A 42 -12.08 8.75 -7.96
CA GLU A 42 -13.08 8.69 -9.02
C GLU A 42 -12.46 7.97 -10.23
N ALA A 43 -12.64 6.65 -10.31
CA ALA A 43 -11.89 5.79 -11.20
C ALA A 43 -12.21 6.15 -12.65
N GLY A 44 -11.25 6.79 -13.32
CA GLY A 44 -11.31 6.99 -14.76
C GLY A 44 -11.15 5.65 -15.48
N PRO A 45 -11.26 5.63 -16.81
CA PRO A 45 -10.95 4.42 -17.57
C PRO A 45 -9.53 3.94 -17.22
N MET A 46 -9.44 2.72 -16.67
CA MET A 46 -8.18 2.11 -16.24
C MET A 46 -7.58 1.29 -17.38
N ILE A 47 -6.31 1.50 -17.69
CA ILE A 47 -5.53 0.66 -18.61
C ILE A 47 -4.49 -0.09 -17.78
N PHE A 48 -4.61 -1.41 -17.69
CA PHE A 48 -3.74 -2.27 -16.86
C PHE A 48 -3.62 -1.82 -15.38
N GLY A 49 -4.70 -1.25 -14.81
CA GLY A 49 -4.72 -0.78 -13.42
C GLY A 49 -4.14 0.62 -13.19
N ILE A 50 -3.84 1.35 -14.26
CA ILE A 50 -3.37 2.75 -14.24
C ILE A 50 -4.51 3.64 -14.77
N ASP A 51 -4.78 4.77 -14.11
CA ASP A 51 -5.77 5.73 -14.60
C ASP A 51 -5.29 6.31 -15.93
N ALA A 52 -6.07 6.15 -17.01
CA ALA A 52 -5.67 6.62 -18.34
C ALA A 52 -5.51 8.15 -18.44
N ARG A 53 -5.96 8.91 -17.44
CA ARG A 53 -5.75 10.36 -17.32
C ARG A 53 -4.41 10.71 -16.64
N GLU A 54 -3.80 9.75 -15.94
CA GLU A 54 -2.45 9.91 -15.38
C GLU A 54 -1.41 9.70 -16.50
N HIS A 55 -1.08 10.78 -17.20
CA HIS A 55 -0.03 10.82 -18.23
C HIS A 55 1.38 10.80 -17.60
N ASN A 56 1.75 9.70 -16.93
CA ASN A 56 3.05 9.54 -16.26
C ASN A 56 4.12 8.93 -17.17
N PHE A 57 4.12 9.28 -18.46
CA PHE A 57 5.11 8.78 -19.41
C PHE A 57 6.30 9.73 -19.51
N VAL A 58 7.43 9.32 -18.95
CA VAL A 58 8.73 9.88 -19.33
C VAL A 58 8.99 9.48 -20.78
N ARG A 59 8.88 10.46 -21.69
CA ARG A 59 9.21 10.27 -23.11
C ARG A 59 10.72 10.09 -23.24
N VAL A 60 11.18 8.85 -23.24
CA VAL A 60 12.56 8.52 -23.60
C VAL A 60 12.72 8.83 -25.09
N ARG A 61 13.53 9.85 -25.42
CA ARG A 61 13.94 10.12 -26.79
C ARG A 61 15.11 9.19 -27.13
N ALA A 62 14.99 8.52 -28.27
CA ALA A 62 16.12 7.90 -28.96
C ALA A 62 16.96 8.98 -29.65
#